data_AF-A0A965X8L7-F1
#
_entry.id   AF-A0A965X8L7-F1
#
_cell.length_a   1.000
_cell.length_b   1.000
_cell.length_c   1.000
_cell.angle_alpha   90.00
_cell.angle_beta   90.00
_cell.angle_gamma   90.00
#
_symmetry.space_group_name_H-M   'P 1'
#
loop_
_entity.id
_entity.type
_entity.pdbx_description
1 polymer ?
#
loop_
_entity_poly.entity_id
_entity_poly.type
_entity_poly.pdbx_seq_one_letter_code
_entity_poly.pdbx_strand_id
1 'polypeptide(L)' 'MKGEAKKLIEFLDGSDKRFVIPVYQRNYDWRIENCKQLFDDLINLIKSKQKNEII' A
#
# COMPACT_ATOMS: atom_id res chain seq x y z
N MET A 1 -3.73 -5.65 -19.87
CA MET A 1 -3.32 -5.75 -18.46
C MET A 1 -4.42 -6.47 -17.69
N LYS A 2 -4.12 -7.56 -16.98
CA LYS A 2 -5.07 -8.23 -16.07
C LYS A 2 -4.70 -7.81 -14.65
N GLY A 3 -5.52 -6.94 -14.04
CA GLY A 3 -5.37 -6.57 -12.63
C GLY A 3 -6.18 -7.53 -11.78
N GLU A 4 -5.55 -8.19 -10.82
CA GLU A 4 -6.22 -9.05 -9.84
C GLU A 4 -6.12 -8.37 -8.48
N ALA A 5 -7.25 -8.21 -7.80
CA ALA A 5 -7.26 -7.66 -6.45
C ALA A 5 -6.74 -8.71 -5.46
N LYS A 6 -5.61 -8.43 -4.82
CA LYS A 6 -5.00 -9.28 -3.78
C LYS A 6 -4.78 -8.49 -2.51
N LYS A 7 -4.79 -9.19 -1.38
CA LYS A 7 -4.46 -8.57 -0.10
C LYS A 7 -2.97 -8.21 -0.09
N LEU A 8 -2.66 -7.03 0.44
CA LEU A 8 -1.27 -6.57 0.56
C LEU A 8 -0.41 -7.55 1.38
N ILE A 9 -0.98 -8.18 2.40
CA ILE A 9 -0.28 -9.16 3.24
C ILE A 9 0.17 -10.36 2.40
N GLU A 10 -0.71 -10.95 1.57
CA GLU A 10 -0.35 -12.07 0.66
C GLU A 10 0.70 -11.66 -0.39
N PHE A 11 0.78 -10.36 -0.69
CA PHE A 11 1.78 -9.82 -1.58
C PHE A 11 3.15 -9.77 -0.89
N LEU A 12 3.22 -9.30 0.35
CA LEU A 12 4.45 -9.10 1.12
C LEU A 12 4.96 -10.38 1.81
N ASP A 13 4.07 -11.29 2.21
CA ASP A 13 4.35 -12.51 2.98
C ASP A 13 4.84 -13.68 2.11
N GLY A 14 4.88 -13.51 0.78
CA GLY A 14 5.31 -14.57 -0.13
C GLY A 14 6.79 -14.92 0.06
N SER A 15 7.09 -16.01 0.77
CA SER A 15 8.44 -16.57 0.91
C SER A 15 9.12 -16.88 -0.43
N ASP A 16 8.34 -17.04 -1.50
CA ASP A 16 8.80 -17.26 -2.87
C ASP A 16 8.90 -15.96 -3.72
N LYS A 17 8.54 -14.80 -3.15
CA LYS A 17 8.55 -13.52 -3.87
C LYS A 17 9.80 -12.73 -3.53
N ARG A 18 10.67 -12.55 -4.52
CA ARG A 18 11.83 -11.68 -4.42
C ARG A 18 11.50 -10.30 -4.99
N PHE A 19 11.58 -9.27 -4.15
CA PHE A 19 11.47 -7.88 -4.57
C PHE A 19 12.84 -7.36 -4.97
N VAL A 20 13.12 -7.35 -6.27
CA VAL A 20 14.36 -6.81 -6.82
C VAL A 20 14.13 -5.39 -7.28
N ILE A 21 14.87 -4.43 -6.72
CA ILE A 21 14.87 -3.03 -7.14
C ILE A 21 15.84 -2.89 -8.32
N PRO A 22 15.38 -2.56 -9.54
CA PRO A 22 16.27 -2.37 -10.69
C PRO A 22 17.16 -1.14 -10.53
N VAL A 23 18.37 -1.19 -11.08
CA VAL A 23 19.38 -0.11 -10.97
C VAL A 23 18.91 1.20 -11.60
N TYR A 24 18.07 1.13 -12.63
CA TYR A 24 17.53 2.29 -13.36
C TYR A 24 16.26 2.86 -12.71
N GLN A 25 15.90 2.43 -11.50
CA GLN A 25 14.75 2.99 -10.80
C GLN A 25 15.10 4.37 -10.24
N ARG A 26 14.17 5.33 -10.35
CA ARG A 26 14.33 6.65 -9.74
C ARG A 26 14.53 6.52 -8.23
N ASN A 27 15.32 7.43 -7.66
CA ASN A 27 15.47 7.55 -6.21
C ASN A 27 14.12 7.64 -5.51
N TYR A 28 13.99 6.91 -4.40
CA TYR A 28 12.82 6.97 -3.54
C TYR A 28 12.91 8.23 -2.67
N ASP A 29 12.62 9.39 -3.24
CA ASP A 29 12.71 10.69 -2.57
C ASP A 29 11.42 11.06 -1.82
N TRP A 30 10.86 10.10 -1.09
CA TRP A 30 9.68 10.37 -0.26
C TRP A 30 10.04 11.35 0.85
N ARG A 31 9.24 12.41 0.95
CA ARG A 31 9.36 13.40 2.01
C ARG A 31 8.40 13.08 3.15
N ILE A 32 8.60 13.75 4.28
CA ILE A 32 7.77 13.56 5.48
C ILE A 32 6.28 13.80 5.16
N GLU A 33 5.97 14.73 4.26
CA GLU A 33 4.60 15.03 3.84
C GLU A 33 3.95 13.84 3.12
N ASN A 34 4.72 13.08 2.34
CA ASN A 34 4.22 11.89 1.65
C ASN A 34 3.92 10.76 2.66
N CYS A 35 4.79 10.59 3.66
CA CYS A 35 4.55 9.63 4.73
C CYS A 35 3.31 9.99 5.55
N LYS A 36 3.11 11.28 5.84
CA LYS A 36 1.91 11.77 6.53
C LYS A 36 0.65 11.49 5.72
N GLN A 37 0.66 11.80 4.43
CA GLN A 37 -0.48 11.52 3.54
C GLN A 37 -0.83 10.03 3.52
N LEU A 38 0.18 9.15 3.36
CA LEU A 38 -0.04 7.71 3.38
C LEU A 38 -0.72 7.26 4.68
N PHE A 39 -0.26 7.79 5.82
CA PHE A 39 -0.82 7.44 7.11
C PHE A 39 -2.25 7.96 7.30
N ASP A 40 -2.52 9.20 6.91
CA ASP A 40 -3.85 9.81 6.94
C ASP A 40 -4.83 9.01 6.05
N ASP A 41 -4.38 8.54 4.88
CA ASP A 41 -5.17 7.70 3.96
C ASP A 41 -5.53 6.34 4.59
N LEU A 42 -4.59 5.70 5.31
CA LEU A 42 -4.85 4.46 6.04
C LEU A 42 -5.88 4.67 7.16
N ILE A 43 -5.78 5.76 7.91
CA ILE A 43 -6.75 6.12 8.96
C ILE A 43 -8.14 6.34 8.33
N ASN A 44 -8.21 7.07 7.22
CA ASN A 44 -9.45 7.35 6.52
C ASN A 44 -10.11 6.07 5.98
N LEU A 45 -9.31 5.13 5.48
CA LEU A 45 -9.78 3.82 5.03
C LEU A 45 -10.41 3.01 6.18
N ILE A 46 -9.79 3.01 7.36
CA ILE A 46 -10.35 2.34 8.54
C ILE A 46 -11.66 3.00 8.99
N LYS A 47 -11.68 4.33 9.05
CA LYS A 47 -12.88 5.10 9.45
C LYS A 47 -14.04 4.91 8.46
N SER A 48 -13.77 4.92 7.16
CA SER A 48 -14.80 4.72 6.14
C SER A 48 -15.37 3.31 6.16
N LYS A 49 -14.55 2.29 6.46
CA LYS A 49 -15.03 0.92 6.66
C LYS A 49 -15.99 0.80 7.83
N GLN A 50 -15.71 1.45 8.98
CA GLN A 50 -16.64 1.46 10.13
C GLN A 50 -17.98 2.15 9.81
N LYS A 51 -17.98 3.15 8.92
CA LYS A 51 -19.21 3.87 8.53
C LYS A 51 -20.12 3.04 7.61
N ASN A 52 -19.57 2.10 6.85
CA ASN A 52 -20.31 1.23 5.95
C ASN A 52 -20.85 -0.05 6.62
N GLU A 53 -20.38 -0.40 7.83
CA GLU A 53 -20.91 -1.54 8.61
C GLU A 53 -22.10 -1.14 9.52
N ILE A 54 -22.49 0.13 9.55
CA ILE A 54 -23.62 0.67 10.35
C ILE A 54 -24.86 0.99 9.46
N ILE A 55 -24.88 0.54 8.20
CA ILE A 55 -26.05 0.66 7.31
C ILE A 55 -26.57 -0.72 6.95
#